data_AF-A0A453R1D3-F1
#
_entry.id   AF-A0A453R1D3-F1
#
_cell.length_a   1.000
_cell.length_b   1.000
_cell.length_c   1.000
_cell.angle_alpha   90.00
_cell.angle_beta   90.00
_cell.angle_gamma   90.00
#
_symmetry.space_group_name_H-M   'P 1'
#
loop_
_entity.id
_entity.type
_entity.pdbx_description
1 polymer ?
#
loop_
_entity_poly.entity_id
_entity_poly.type
_entity_poly.pdbx_seq_one_letter_code
_entity_poly.pdbx_strand_id
1 'polypeptide(L)'
;MEEAERICRCHNADGAMEYWLEPDELAALRREIRVDPYWVPPGWKRGDPVSADGYALKAKMRVEELSKELAGLKRSPFPLLLSSSDLLLRCLLAWSSRPCRDLCKQ
;
A
#
# COMPACT_ATOMS: atom_id res chain seq x y z
N MET A 1 35.54 -38.61 -4.56
CA MET A 1 35.32 -37.16 -4.52
C MET A 1 34.05 -36.99 -3.73
N GLU A 2 34.17 -36.47 -2.52
CA GLU A 2 33.03 -36.24 -1.64
C GLU A 2 32.39 -34.93 -2.11
N GLU A 3 31.25 -35.04 -2.78
CA GLU A 3 30.42 -33.88 -3.16
C GLU A 3 30.03 -33.19 -1.84
N ALA A 4 30.35 -31.91 -1.72
CA ALA A 4 30.29 -31.20 -0.45
C ALA A 4 28.88 -30.69 -0.19
N GLU A 5 27.95 -31.63 0.02
CA GLU A 5 26.53 -31.36 0.23
C GLU A 5 26.32 -30.36 1.38
N ARG A 6 25.72 -29.21 1.07
CA ARG A 6 25.44 -28.18 2.07
C ARG A 6 24.15 -28.53 2.81
N ILE A 7 24.24 -28.63 4.13
CA ILE A 7 23.06 -28.81 4.98
C ILE A 7 22.28 -27.49 5.05
N CYS A 8 21.03 -27.50 4.60
CA CYS A 8 20.08 -26.40 4.67
C CYS A 8 19.04 -26.62 5.77
N ARG A 9 18.46 -25.52 6.28
CA ARG A 9 17.37 -25.54 7.27
C ARG A 9 16.33 -24.44 7.02
N CYS A 10 15.04 -24.74 7.05
CA CYS A 10 13.95 -23.74 7.10
C CYS A 10 12.75 -24.22 7.92
N HIS A 11 12.01 -23.27 8.51
CA HIS A 11 10.77 -23.58 9.21
C HIS A 11 9.70 -23.86 8.16
N ASN A 12 8.97 -24.96 8.33
CA ASN A 12 7.84 -25.29 7.49
C ASN A 12 6.60 -24.47 7.87
N ALA A 13 5.48 -24.71 7.17
CA ALA A 13 4.23 -23.99 7.41
C ALA A 13 3.67 -24.20 8.83
N ASP A 14 4.00 -25.31 9.48
CA ASP A 14 3.60 -25.64 10.84
C ASP A 14 4.60 -25.13 11.89
N GLY A 15 5.67 -24.45 11.47
CA GLY A 15 6.73 -23.91 12.32
C GLY A 15 7.78 -24.94 12.74
N ALA A 16 7.69 -26.19 12.27
CA ALA A 16 8.70 -27.20 12.55
C ALA A 16 9.96 -26.97 11.71
N MET A 17 11.12 -27.32 12.28
CA MET A 17 12.41 -27.13 11.63
C MET A 17 12.69 -28.30 10.68
N GLU A 18 12.74 -28.04 9.38
CA GLU A 18 13.07 -29.03 8.36
C GLU A 18 14.53 -28.89 7.89
N TYR A 19 15.12 -30.03 7.52
CA TYR A 19 16.49 -30.15 7.06
C TYR A 19 16.51 -30.83 5.69
N TRP A 20 17.34 -30.34 4.78
CA TRP A 20 17.62 -31.01 3.51
C TRP A 20 19.05 -30.77 3.08
N LEU A 21 19.54 -31.65 2.21
CA LEU A 21 20.86 -31.55 1.59
C LEU A 21 20.70 -30.81 0.27
N GLU A 22 21.43 -29.71 0.12
CA GLU A 22 21.52 -28.96 -1.14
C GLU A 22 22.63 -29.55 -2.02
N PRO A 23 22.32 -29.98 -3.25
CA PRO A 23 23.33 -30.42 -4.21
C PRO A 23 24.29 -29.28 -4.61
N ASP A 24 25.56 -29.62 -4.83
CA ASP A 24 26.62 -28.67 -5.18
C ASP A 24 26.31 -27.85 -6.45
N GLU A 25 25.67 -28.49 -7.44
CA GLU A 25 25.26 -27.84 -8.69
C GLU A 25 24.27 -26.69 -8.43
N LEU A 26 23.33 -26.88 -7.50
CA LEU A 26 22.34 -25.86 -7.15
C LEU A 26 22.99 -24.69 -6.40
N ALA A 27 23.95 -24.99 -5.53
CA ALA A 27 24.72 -23.97 -4.82
C ALA A 27 25.62 -23.16 -5.77
N ALA A 28 26.20 -23.81 -6.79
CA ALA A 28 26.99 -23.15 -7.83
C ALA A 28 26.11 -22.21 -8.69
N LEU A 29 24.93 -22.69 -9.12
CA LEU A 29 23.98 -21.91 -9.90
C LEU A 29 23.53 -20.64 -9.14
N ARG A 30 23.24 -20.75 -7.83
CA ARG A 30 22.89 -19.59 -6.98
C ARG A 30 23.99 -18.52 -6.93
N ARG A 31 25.26 -18.93 -6.91
CA ARG A 31 26.40 -18.00 -6.96
C ARG A 31 26.48 -17.29 -8.31
N GLU A 32 26.19 -18.00 -9.40
CA GLU A 32 26.23 -17.48 -10.76
C GLU A 32 25.10 -16.46 -11.02
N ILE A 33 23.85 -16.81 -10.71
CA ILE A 33 22.69 -15.94 -10.98
C ILE A 33 22.45 -14.88 -9.90
N ARG A 34 23.23 -14.89 -8.80
CA ARG A 34 23.17 -13.99 -7.64
C ARG A 34 21.77 -13.84 -7.01
N VAL A 35 20.86 -14.76 -7.28
CA VAL A 35 19.48 -14.78 -6.82
C VAL A 35 19.12 -16.23 -6.47
N ASP A 36 18.55 -16.46 -5.29
CA ASP A 36 18.08 -17.79 -4.90
C ASP A 36 16.60 -17.96 -5.28
N PRO A 37 16.24 -18.86 -6.22
CA PRO A 37 14.85 -19.06 -6.66
C PRO A 37 13.90 -19.54 -5.57
N TYR A 38 14.43 -20.16 -4.50
CA TYR A 38 13.65 -20.73 -3.41
C TYR A 38 13.72 -19.90 -2.13
N TRP A 39 14.48 -18.81 -2.13
CA TRP A 39 14.58 -17.92 -0.98
C TRP A 39 13.33 -17.04 -0.89
N VAL A 40 12.58 -17.25 0.17
CA VAL A 40 11.46 -16.39 0.54
C VAL A 40 11.98 -15.37 1.56
N PRO A 41 11.93 -14.05 1.27
CA PRO A 41 12.37 -13.03 2.22
C PRO A 41 11.60 -13.11 3.54
N PRO A 42 12.23 -12.87 4.69
CA PRO A 42 11.52 -12.82 5.97
C PRO A 42 10.39 -11.76 5.92
N GLY A 43 9.16 -12.17 6.27
CA GLY A 43 7.97 -11.31 6.26
C GLY A 43 6.99 -11.53 5.10
N TRP A 44 7.31 -12.44 4.19
CA TRP A 44 6.44 -12.81 3.06
C TRP A 44 5.23 -13.65 3.47
N LYS A 45 4.06 -13.35 2.88
CA LYS A 45 2.82 -14.13 3.06
C LYS A 45 2.45 -14.85 1.78
N ARG A 46 1.70 -15.96 1.92
CA ARG A 46 1.16 -16.70 0.78
C ARG A 46 0.28 -15.75 -0.06
N GLY A 47 0.63 -15.56 -1.33
CA GLY A 47 -0.03 -14.63 -2.25
C GLY A 47 0.73 -13.33 -2.52
N ASP A 48 1.87 -13.10 -1.88
CA ASP A 48 2.77 -12.01 -2.28
C ASP A 48 3.47 -12.32 -3.61
N PRO A 49 3.73 -11.31 -4.46
CA PRO A 49 4.25 -11.51 -5.83
C PRO A 49 5.73 -11.85 -5.85
N VAL A 50 6.11 -12.98 -6.47
CA VAL A 50 7.49 -13.56 -6.37
C VAL A 50 8.48 -12.91 -7.33
N SER A 51 7.98 -12.09 -8.25
CA SER A 51 8.79 -11.43 -9.28
C SER A 51 8.59 -9.93 -9.27
N ALA A 52 9.59 -9.20 -9.78
CA ALA A 52 9.50 -7.75 -10.00
C ALA A 52 8.29 -7.37 -10.86
N ASP A 53 7.97 -8.20 -11.87
CA ASP A 53 6.79 -8.01 -12.72
C ASP A 53 5.48 -8.14 -11.93
N GLY A 54 5.41 -9.07 -10.98
CA GLY A 54 4.25 -9.23 -10.11
C GLY A 54 4.03 -8.01 -9.20
N TYR A 55 5.11 -7.43 -8.66
CA TYR A 55 5.02 -6.17 -7.90
C TYR A 55 4.59 -5.00 -8.79
N ALA A 56 5.15 -4.89 -10.00
CA ALA A 56 4.79 -3.84 -10.95
C ALA A 56 3.31 -3.93 -11.36
N LEU A 57 2.79 -5.14 -11.58
CA LEU A 57 1.38 -5.36 -11.89
C LEU A 57 0.46 -4.96 -10.72
N LYS A 58 0.80 -5.38 -9.49
CA LYS A 58 0.05 -5.03 -8.28
C LYS A 58 0.02 -3.51 -8.05
N ALA A 59 1.14 -2.83 -8.27
CA ALA A 59 1.23 -1.37 -8.19
C ALA A 59 0.35 -0.69 -9.25
N LYS A 60 0.39 -1.16 -10.51
CA LYS A 60 -0.46 -0.64 -11.60
C LYS A 60 -1.94 -0.74 -11.26
N MET A 61 -2.40 -1.91 -10.79
CA MET A 61 -3.80 -2.10 -10.38
C MET A 61 -4.21 -1.11 -9.28
N ARG A 62 -3.36 -0.90 -8.27
CA ARG A 62 -3.66 0.05 -7.19
C ARG A 62 -3.71 1.49 -7.68
N VAL A 63 -2.82 1.88 -8.59
CA VAL A 63 -2.85 3.21 -9.22
C VAL A 63 -4.13 3.41 -10.02
N GLU A 64 -4.57 2.42 -10.80
CA GLU A 64 -5.83 2.50 -11.54
C GLU A 64 -7.06 2.65 -10.63
N GLU A 65 -7.10 1.89 -9.53
CA GLU A 65 -8.17 1.97 -8.53
C GLU A 65 -8.22 3.36 -7.89
N LEU A 66 -7.09 3.86 -7.38
CA LEU A 66 -7.00 5.21 -6.81
C LEU A 66 -7.33 6.29 -7.83
N SER A 67 -6.95 6.10 -9.10
CA SER A 67 -7.28 7.03 -10.17
C SER A 67 -8.79 7.10 -10.41
N LYS A 68 -9.50 5.97 -10.32
CA LYS A 68 -10.97 5.91 -10.41
C LYS A 68 -11.61 6.62 -9.21
N GLU A 69 -11.13 6.38 -7.99
CA GLU A 69 -11.61 7.06 -6.78
C GLU A 69 -11.44 8.60 -6.90
N LEU A 70 -10.26 9.07 -7.30
CA LEU A 70 -10.00 10.49 -7.51
C LEU A 70 -10.87 11.09 -8.62
N ALA A 71 -11.10 10.36 -9.71
CA ALA A 71 -11.99 10.81 -10.77
C ALA A 71 -13.46 10.88 -10.31
N GLY A 72 -13.89 10.01 -9.40
CA GLY A 72 -15.19 10.07 -8.74
C GLY A 72 -15.33 11.32 -7.87
N LEU A 73 -14.32 11.61 -7.04
CA LEU A 73 -14.28 12.80 -6.19
C LEU A 73 -14.24 14.10 -6.98
N LYS A 74 -13.52 14.13 -8.11
CA LYS A 74 -13.51 15.29 -9.02
C LYS A 74 -14.86 15.52 -9.72
N ARG A 75 -15.66 14.47 -9.93
CA ARG A 75 -16.97 14.57 -10.59
C ARG A 75 -18.10 14.88 -9.61
N SER A 76 -17.95 14.57 -8.33
CA SER A 76 -18.86 15.09 -7.31
C SER A 76 -18.66 16.61 -7.19
N PRO A 77 -19.69 17.45 -7.44
CA PRO A 77 -19.60 18.87 -7.13
C PRO A 77 -19.45 18.95 -5.62
N PHE A 78 -18.27 19.28 -5.12
CA PHE A 78 -17.88 19.20 -3.71
C PHE A 78 -18.96 19.84 -2.80
N PRO A 79 -19.94 19.08 -2.26
CA PRO A 79 -21.09 19.70 -1.60
C PRO A 79 -20.72 20.15 -0.19
N LEU A 80 -19.67 19.55 0.39
CA LEU A 80 -19.28 19.73 1.78
C LEU A 80 -18.44 21.00 2.00
N LEU A 81 -17.69 21.46 0.99
CA LEU A 81 -16.96 22.74 1.04
C LEU A 81 -17.90 23.89 0.66
N LEU A 82 -18.77 23.70 -0.33
CA LEU A 82 -19.80 24.70 -0.63
C LEU A 82 -20.75 24.87 0.56
N SER A 83 -21.21 23.81 1.23
CA SER A 83 -22.11 23.98 2.38
C SER A 83 -21.48 24.78 3.52
N SER A 84 -20.20 24.57 3.81
CA SER A 84 -19.51 25.33 4.85
C SER A 84 -19.25 26.78 4.44
N SER A 85 -18.83 27.02 3.18
CA SER A 85 -18.63 28.37 2.65
C SER A 85 -19.94 29.14 2.47
N ASP A 86 -21.01 28.48 2.02
CA ASP A 86 -22.36 29.05 1.84
C ASP A 86 -23.02 29.36 3.19
N LEU A 87 -22.82 28.52 4.21
CA LEU A 87 -23.25 28.83 5.58
C LEU A 87 -22.51 30.03 6.14
N LEU A 88 -21.19 30.12 5.94
CA LEU A 88 -20.40 31.28 6.37
C LEU A 88 -20.81 32.55 5.63
N LEU A 89 -21.03 32.48 4.31
CA LEU A 89 -21.47 33.62 3.50
C LEU A 89 -22.87 34.09 3.90
N ARG A 90 -23.80 33.16 4.16
CA ARG A 90 -25.14 33.45 4.69
C ARG A 90 -25.09 34.07 6.08
N CYS A 91 -24.24 33.57 6.97
CA CYS A 91 -24.03 34.14 8.31
C CYS A 91 -23.44 35.56 8.24
N LEU A 92 -22.46 35.79 7.37
CA LEU A 92 -21.86 37.12 7.14
C LEU A 92 -22.88 38.10 6.55
N LEU A 93 -23.66 37.69 5.55
CA LEU A 93 -24.71 38.52 4.97
C LEU A 93 -25.80 38.83 6.00
N ALA A 94 -26.23 37.83 6.79
CA ALA A 94 -27.18 38.04 7.87
C ALA A 94 -26.63 38.95 8.98
N TRP A 95 -25.32 38.92 9.26
CA TRP A 95 -24.69 39.83 10.21
C TRP A 95 -24.60 41.26 9.65
N SER A 96 -24.19 41.41 8.39
CA SER A 96 -24.09 42.71 7.70
C SER A 96 -25.45 43.38 7.44
N SER A 97 -26.52 42.58 7.40
CA SER A 97 -27.89 43.03 7.15
C SER A 97 -28.69 43.25 8.44
N ARG A 98 -28.10 43.06 9.63
CA ARG A 98 -28.74 43.44 10.89
C ARG A 98 -28.75 44.97 10.97
N PRO A 99 -29.92 45.63 11.10
CA PRO A 99 -29.94 47.06 11.32
C PRO A 99 -29.22 47.38 12.63
N CYS A 100 -28.32 48.37 12.61
CA CYS A 100 -27.75 49.02 13.80
C CYS A 100 -28.85 49.76 14.59
N ARG A 101 -29.74 49.01 15.22
CA ARG A 101 -30.66 49.42 16.28
C ARG A 101 -30.76 48.15 17.12
N ASP A 102 -29.89 47.94 18.09
CA ASP A 102 -30.33 48.04 19.49
C ASP A 102 -29.15 48.08 20.48
N LEU A 103 -27.96 48.53 20.07
CA LEU A 103 -26.79 48.65 20.97
C LEU A 103 -26.58 50.05 21.58
N CYS A 104 -27.58 50.91 21.55
CA CYS A 104 -27.57 52.20 22.26
C CYS A 104 -28.94 52.51 22.85
N LYS A 105 -29.31 51.84 23.95
CA LYS A 105 -30.07 52.44 25.05
C LYS A 105 -29.62 51.79 26.36
N GLN A 106 -28.63 52.41 26.97
CA GLN A 106 -28.36 52.33 28.40
C GLN A 106 -28.61 53.71 28.98
#